data_AF-A0A9D7YKK2-F1
#
_entry.id   AF-A0A9D7YKK2-F1
#
_cell.length_a   1.000
_cell.length_b   1.000
_cell.length_c   1.000
_cell.angle_alpha   90.00
_cell.angle_beta   90.00
_cell.angle_gamma   90.00
#
_symmetry.space_group_name_H-M   'P 1'
#
loop_
_entity.id
_entity.type
_entity.pdbx_description
1 polymer ?
#
loop_
_entity_poly.entity_id
_entity_poly.type
_entity_poly.pdbx_seq_one_letter_code
_entity_poly.pdbx_strand_id
1 'polypeptide(L)' 'MSGGTSWRSKDASSEYLSHDYADFAQEFLRRNVEYAEDYDATQRRISERPTDAQSEQEGLARRWGLSFPLSS' A
#
# COMPACT_ATOMS: atom_id res chain seq x y z
N MET A 1 4.56 -8.15 36.82
CA MET A 1 3.18 -7.78 36.47
C MET A 1 3.27 -6.92 35.22
N SER A 2 2.84 -7.44 34.07
CA SER A 2 2.93 -6.73 32.79
C SER A 2 1.97 -5.55 32.80
N GLY A 3 2.52 -4.34 32.95
CA GLY A 3 1.80 -3.10 32.74
C GLY A 3 1.54 -2.93 31.26
N GLY A 4 0.56 -3.67 30.73
CA GLY A 4 0.06 -3.44 29.39
C GLY A 4 -0.56 -2.07 29.35
N THR A 5 0.04 -1.14 28.61
CA THR A 5 -0.56 0.14 28.26
C THR A 5 -1.97 -0.16 27.77
N SER A 6 -2.98 0.29 28.52
CA SER A 6 -4.37 0.13 28.08
C SER A 6 -4.46 0.76 26.70
N TRP A 7 -4.80 -0.03 25.69
CA TRP A 7 -4.94 0.46 24.30
C TRP A 7 -5.97 1.60 24.19
N ARG A 8 -6.78 1.81 25.25
CA ARG A 8 -7.73 2.91 25.44
C ARG A 8 -7.16 4.14 26.15
N SER A 9 -5.89 4.14 26.53
CA SER A 9 -5.25 5.33 27.08
C SER A 9 -5.08 6.38 25.97
N LYS A 10 -5.28 7.65 26.32
CA LYS A 10 -5.10 8.80 25.42
C LYS A 10 -3.68 8.87 24.81
N ASP A 11 -2.74 8.22 25.48
CA ASP A 11 -1.33 8.15 25.10
C ASP A 11 -1.09 7.16 23.95
N ALA A 12 -1.74 5.99 23.98
CA ALA A 12 -1.60 4.97 22.94
C ALA A 12 -1.99 5.53 21.55
N SER A 13 -3.09 6.29 21.45
CA SER A 13 -3.50 6.92 20.18
C SER A 13 -2.47 7.89 19.61
N SER A 14 -1.74 8.63 20.47
CA SER A 14 -0.72 9.58 20.05
C SER A 14 0.56 8.87 19.58
N GLU A 15 0.87 7.72 20.18
CA GLU A 15 1.99 6.86 19.78
C GLU A 15 1.74 6.23 18.39
N TYR A 16 0.52 5.74 18.12
CA TYR A 16 0.18 5.12 16.84
C TYR A 16 -0.01 6.12 15.68
N LEU A 17 -0.38 7.37 15.96
CA LEU A 17 -0.53 8.42 14.93
C LEU A 17 0.78 8.72 14.18
N SER A 18 1.92 8.42 14.78
CA SER A 18 3.24 8.58 14.17
C SER A 18 3.68 7.42 13.29
N HIS A 19 2.94 6.30 13.28
CA HIS A 19 3.26 5.16 12.43
C HIS A 19 2.81 5.40 10.99
N ASP A 20 3.71 5.12 10.06
CA ASP A 20 3.42 5.20 8.63
C ASP A 20 2.45 4.08 8.25
N TYR A 21 1.15 4.39 8.29
CA TYR A 21 0.09 3.46 7.96
C TYR A 21 0.17 2.95 6.51
N ALA A 22 0.84 3.68 5.61
CA ALA A 22 1.03 3.24 4.23
C ALA A 22 2.02 2.07 4.15
N ASP A 23 3.08 2.08 4.95
CA ASP A 23 4.03 0.95 5.01
C ASP A 23 3.34 -0.32 5.51
N PHE A 24 2.44 -0.19 6.49
CA PHE A 24 1.70 -1.34 7.01
C PHE A 24 0.76 -1.94 5.95
N ALA A 25 0.07 -1.09 5.18
CA ALA A 25 -0.79 -1.52 4.08
C ALA A 25 0.01 -2.18 2.93
N GLN A 26 1.20 -1.65 2.62
CA GLN A 26 2.09 -2.23 1.60
C GLN A 26 2.55 -3.65 1.99
N GLU A 27 2.81 -3.91 3.27
CA GLU A 27 3.23 -5.24 3.72
C GLU A 27 2.11 -6.30 3.60
N PHE A 28 0.84 -5.92 3.68
CA PHE A 28 -0.27 -6.84 3.36
C PHE A 28 -0.36 -7.13 1.86
N LEU A 29 -0.20 -6.11 1.03
CA LEU A 29 -0.25 -6.25 -0.42
C LEU A 29 0.89 -7.14 -0.93
N ARG A 30 2.11 -6.95 -0.43
CA ARG A 30 3.27 -7.79 -0.78
C ARG A 30 3.07 -9.28 -0.48
N ARG A 31 2.26 -9.62 0.52
CA ARG A 31 1.96 -11.00 0.90
C ARG A 31 0.75 -11.59 0.17
N ASN A 32 0.01 -10.76 -0.58
CA ASN A 32 -1.11 -11.21 -1.38
C ASN A 32 -0.61 -11.73 -2.74
N VAL A 33 -0.81 -13.02 -3.01
CA VAL A 33 -0.36 -13.67 -4.26
C VAL A 33 -1.06 -13.08 -5.48
N GLU A 34 -2.35 -12.76 -5.39
CA GLU A 34 -3.11 -12.15 -6.49
C GLU A 34 -2.59 -10.73 -6.81
N TYR A 35 -2.16 -9.98 -5.78
CA TYR A 35 -1.53 -8.68 -5.98
C TYR A 35 -0.19 -8.81 -6.70
N ALA A 36 0.65 -9.76 -6.29
CA ALA A 36 1.94 -9.99 -6.92
C ALA A 36 1.79 -10.36 -8.40
N GLU A 37 0.86 -11.26 -8.72
CA GLU A 37 0.57 -11.67 -10.10
C GLU A 37 0.05 -10.50 -10.96
N ASP A 38 -0.86 -9.68 -10.43
CA ASP A 38 -1.39 -8.52 -11.15
C ASP A 38 -0.34 -7.41 -11.30
N TYR A 39 0.53 -7.22 -10.30
CA TYR A 39 1.68 -6.32 -10.38
C TYR A 39 2.64 -6.73 -11.50
N ASP A 40 3.05 -8.00 -11.53
CA ASP A 40 3.96 -8.54 -12.55
C ASP A 40 3.36 -8.46 -13.96
N ALA A 41 2.06 -8.79 -14.09
CA ALA A 41 1.33 -8.63 -15.34
C ALA A 41 1.27 -7.17 -15.79
N THR A 42 1.10 -6.24 -14.85
CA THR A 42 1.12 -4.80 -15.12
C THR A 42 2.50 -4.35 -15.58
N GLN A 43 3.58 -4.74 -14.89
CA GLN A 43 4.96 -4.41 -15.30
C GLN A 43 5.30 -4.93 -16.70
N ARG A 44 4.81 -6.13 -17.04
CA ARG A 44 4.97 -6.68 -18.39
C ARG A 44 4.24 -5.85 -19.44
N ARG A 45 2.99 -5.45 -19.20
CA ARG A 45 2.24 -4.55 -20.11
C ARG A 45 2.96 -3.21 -20.31
N ILE A 46 3.51 -2.65 -19.25
CA ILE A 46 4.30 -1.41 -19.29
C ILE A 46 5.58 -1.60 -20.11
N SER A 47 6.28 -2.72 -19.92
CA SER A 47 7.50 -3.02 -20.67
C SER A 47 7.23 -3.21 -22.17
N GLU A 48 6.09 -3.82 -22.52
CA GLU A 48 5.64 -3.97 -23.91
C GLU A 48 5.18 -2.65 -24.53
N ARG A 49 4.57 -1.75 -23.74
CA ARG A 49 4.04 -0.45 -24.17
C ARG A 49 4.31 0.65 -23.14
N PRO A 50 5.52 1.24 -23.14
CA PRO A 50 5.88 2.27 -22.16
C PRO A 50 4.99 3.53 -22.22
N THR A 51 4.36 3.81 -23.36
CA THR A 51 3.42 4.93 -23.52
C THR A 51 2.17 4.79 -22.64
N ASP A 52 1.81 3.56 -22.27
CA ASP A 52 0.60 3.27 -21.49
C ASP A 52 0.91 3.17 -19.99
N ALA A 53 2.16 3.43 -19.57
CA ALA A 53 2.64 3.21 -18.22
C ALA A 53 1.78 3.84 -17.14
N GLN A 54 1.38 5.11 -17.34
CA GLN A 54 0.55 5.82 -16.39
C GLN A 54 -0.85 5.18 -16.25
N SER A 55 -1.48 4.85 -17.38
CA SER A 55 -2.81 4.21 -17.38
C SER A 55 -2.79 2.84 -16.70
N GLU A 56 -1.73 2.05 -16.95
CA GLU A 56 -1.52 0.74 -16.33
C GLU A 56 -1.32 0.85 -14.81
N GLN A 57 -0.53 1.82 -14.35
CA GLN A 57 -0.33 2.10 -12.93
C GLN A 57 -1.62 2.59 -12.24
N GLU A 58 -2.37 3.51 -12.87
CA GLU A 58 -3.67 3.97 -12.39
C GLU A 58 -4.71 2.85 -12.35
N GLY A 59 -4.66 1.94 -13.32
CA GLY A 59 -5.50 0.74 -13.34
C GLY A 59 -5.21 -0.16 -12.14
N LEU A 60 -3.94 -0.47 -11.89
CA LEU A 60 -3.51 -1.27 -10.74
C LEU A 60 -3.92 -0.59 -9.42
N ALA A 61 -3.71 0.72 -9.32
CA ALA A 61 -4.09 1.52 -8.15
C ALA A 61 -5.57 1.39 -7.80
N ARG A 62 -6.44 1.57 -8.80
CA ARG A 62 -7.90 1.49 -8.63
C ARG A 62 -8.37 0.10 -8.23
N ARG A 63 -7.77 -0.97 -8.77
CA ARG A 63 -8.12 -2.36 -8.42
C ARG A 63 -7.77 -2.70 -6.97
N TRP A 64 -6.63 -2.20 -6.49
CA TRP A 64 -6.08 -2.55 -5.17
C TRP A 64 -6.30 -1.48 -4.10
N GLY A 65 -7.03 -0.41 -4.42
CA GLY A 65 -7.29 0.70 -3.49
C GLY A 65 -6.02 1.48 -3.12
N LEU A 66 -5.03 1.50 -4.00
CA LEU A 66 -3.78 2.23 -3.76
C LEU A 66 -3.96 3.70 -4.11
N SER A 67 -3.38 4.57 -3.30
CA SER A 67 -3.12 5.95 -3.66
C SER A 67 -1.62 6.04 -3.94
N PHE A 68 -1.23 6.02 -5.21
CA PHE A 68 0.11 6.49 -5.57
C PHE A 68 0.12 8.01 -5.37
N PRO A 69 1.20 8.61 -4.85
CA PRO A 69 1.27 10.05 -4.78
C PRO A 69 1.09 10.60 -6.20
N LEU A 70 0.04 11.41 -6.37
CA LEU A 70 -0.07 12.32 -7.50
C LEU A 70 1.02 13.36 -7.25
N SER A 71 2.27 13.08 -7.64
CA SER A 71 3.34 14.05 -7.54
C SER A 71 3.02 15.20 -8.51
N SER A 72 2.61 16.35 -7.95
CA SER A 72 2.69 17.65 -8.62
C SER A 72 4.12 18.14 -8.66
#